data_AF-A0A502FJ76-F1
#
_entry.id   AF-A0A502FJ76-F1
#
_cell.length_a   1.000
_cell.length_b   1.000
_cell.length_c   1.000
_cell.angle_alpha   90.00
_cell.angle_beta   90.00
_cell.angle_gamma   90.00
#
_symmetry.space_group_name_H-M   'P 1'
#
loop_
_entity.id
_entity.type
_entity.pdbx_description
1 polymer ?
#
loop_
_entity_poly.entity_id
_entity_poly.type
_entity_poly.pdbx_seq_one_letter_code
_entity_poly.pdbx_strand_id
1 'polypeptide(L)'
;MLLLAGCSPDRPPPPYVAFAGLPVSGSVGDARRAGFTDCVQPDWGSMRCRRHGAMIYGAGPFEAAVDLVGHDGGGGFDQLTLWHADDQYAVYKITDVLDRTGWKNCSTGDGERGDQIIYTHAGMPVRVSMDLSYWGKRRLRLIPDWNKKEPRC
;
A
#
# COMPACT_ATOMS: atom_id res chain seq x y z
N MET A 1 38.75 21.03 -6.14
CA MET A 1 37.46 21.06 -5.44
C MET A 1 36.70 19.79 -5.85
N LEU A 2 36.89 18.69 -5.12
CA LEU A 2 36.22 17.42 -5.41
C LEU A 2 34.79 17.49 -4.87
N LEU A 3 33.80 17.37 -5.75
CA LEU A 3 32.41 17.15 -5.39
C LEU A 3 32.29 15.72 -4.83
N LEU A 4 32.17 15.61 -3.51
CA LEU A 4 31.72 14.39 -2.85
C LEU A 4 30.27 14.16 -3.27
N ALA A 5 30.06 13.25 -4.23
CA ALA A 5 28.77 12.61 -4.40
C ALA A 5 28.48 11.84 -3.12
N GLY A 6 27.70 12.44 -2.22
CA GLY A 6 27.20 11.74 -1.05
C GLY A 6 26.29 10.62 -1.55
N CYS A 7 26.80 9.38 -1.57
CA CYS A 7 25.95 8.20 -1.57
C CYS A 7 25.13 8.31 -0.28
N SER A 8 23.87 8.75 -0.39
CA SER A 8 22.93 8.54 0.70
C SER A 8 22.96 7.05 1.00
N PRO A 9 23.24 6.63 2.25
CA PRO A 9 23.22 5.20 2.56
C PRO A 9 21.82 4.70 2.23
N ASP A 10 21.74 3.79 1.26
CA ASP A 10 20.49 3.10 0.91
C ASP A 10 19.94 2.54 2.22
N ARG A 11 18.83 3.14 2.67
CA ARG A 11 18.10 2.63 3.83
C ARG A 11 17.83 1.16 3.55
N PRO A 12 18.16 0.22 4.44
CA PRO A 12 17.87 -1.19 4.17
C PRO A 12 16.35 -1.36 3.98
N PRO A 13 15.92 -2.25 3.07
CA PRO A 13 14.51 -2.50 2.86
C PRO A 13 13.87 -2.98 4.18
N PRO A 14 12.61 -2.62 4.42
CA PRO A 14 11.92 -3.07 5.62
C PRO A 14 11.70 -4.59 5.61
N PRO A 15 11.38 -5.18 6.77
CA PRO A 15 11.01 -6.60 6.85
C PRO A 15 9.88 -6.94 5.89
N TYR A 16 9.92 -8.15 5.33
CA TYR A 16 8.87 -8.65 4.46
C TYR A 16 7.59 -8.91 5.26
N VAL A 17 6.49 -8.32 4.81
CA VAL A 17 5.14 -8.59 5.31
C VAL A 17 4.26 -8.91 4.12
N ALA A 18 3.50 -10.00 4.21
CA ALA A 18 2.49 -10.36 3.24
C ALA A 18 1.11 -10.44 3.89
N PHE A 19 0.09 -10.15 3.11
CA PHE A 19 -1.30 -10.25 3.53
C PHE A 19 -2.16 -10.68 2.35
N ALA A 20 -2.99 -11.70 2.56
CA ALA A 20 -3.89 -12.25 1.54
C ALA A 20 -3.20 -12.55 0.19
N GLY A 21 -1.96 -13.04 0.22
CA GLY A 21 -1.18 -13.41 -0.96
C GLY A 21 -0.48 -12.25 -1.68
N LEU A 22 -0.56 -11.03 -1.15
CA LEU A 22 0.11 -9.85 -1.70
C LEU A 22 1.19 -9.33 -0.74
N PRO A 23 2.32 -8.84 -1.26
CA PRO A 23 3.35 -8.25 -0.42
C PRO A 23 2.93 -6.83 -0.01
N VAL A 24 3.08 -6.51 1.26
CA VAL A 24 2.70 -5.22 1.87
C VAL A 24 3.92 -4.40 2.25
N SER A 25 5.01 -5.06 2.63
CA SER A 25 6.34 -4.45 2.74
C SER A 25 7.43 -5.41 2.32
N GLY A 26 8.60 -4.89 1.97
CA GLY A 26 9.77 -5.68 1.62
C GLY A 26 10.72 -4.96 0.66
N SER A 27 11.56 -5.75 0.00
CA SER A 27 12.54 -5.29 -0.98
C SER A 27 11.95 -5.16 -2.39
N VAL A 28 12.63 -4.44 -3.29
CA VAL A 28 12.29 -4.46 -4.72
C VAL A 28 12.28 -5.88 -5.31
N GLY A 29 13.09 -6.80 -4.79
CA GLY A 29 13.08 -8.20 -5.19
C GLY A 29 11.79 -8.92 -4.83
N ASP A 30 11.20 -8.62 -3.65
CA ASP A 30 9.90 -9.15 -3.24
C ASP A 30 8.77 -8.64 -4.13
N ALA A 31 8.78 -7.34 -4.44
CA ALA A 31 7.82 -6.72 -5.33
C ALA A 31 7.85 -7.37 -6.73
N ARG A 32 9.04 -7.52 -7.32
CA ARG A 32 9.22 -8.14 -8.64
C ARG A 32 8.76 -9.59 -8.67
N ARG A 33 9.12 -10.39 -7.65
CA ARG A 33 8.64 -11.79 -7.52
C ARG A 33 7.11 -11.88 -7.44
N ALA A 34 6.48 -10.89 -6.84
CA ALA A 34 5.02 -10.82 -6.73
C ALA A 34 4.33 -10.21 -7.97
N GLY A 35 5.07 -9.91 -9.05
CA GLY A 35 4.52 -9.42 -10.32
C GLY A 35 4.38 -7.90 -10.42
N PHE A 36 5.00 -7.13 -9.53
CA PHE A 36 5.06 -5.68 -9.64
C PHE A 36 6.22 -5.29 -10.56
N THR A 37 5.98 -5.36 -11.87
CA THR A 37 7.02 -5.18 -12.90
C THR A 37 6.83 -3.95 -13.78
N ASP A 38 5.64 -3.34 -13.79
CA ASP A 38 5.39 -2.07 -14.48
C ASP A 38 5.85 -0.91 -13.60
N CYS A 39 7.12 -0.51 -13.73
CA CYS A 39 7.75 0.47 -12.86
C CYS A 39 7.93 1.82 -13.57
N VAL A 40 7.52 2.89 -12.89
CA VAL A 40 7.73 4.28 -13.30
C VAL A 40 8.43 5.05 -12.19
N GLN A 41 9.28 6.02 -12.57
CA GLN A 41 9.94 6.93 -11.63
C GLN A 41 9.19 8.27 -11.64
N PRO A 42 8.25 8.51 -10.71
CA PRO A 42 7.54 9.79 -10.63
C PRO A 42 8.47 10.93 -10.21
N ASP A 43 9.52 10.64 -9.46
CA ASP A 43 10.56 11.58 -9.02
C ASP A 43 11.89 10.84 -8.77
N TRP A 44 12.95 11.60 -8.45
CA TRP A 44 14.29 11.04 -8.19
C TRP A 44 14.41 10.27 -6.86
N GLY A 45 13.43 10.41 -5.96
CA GLY A 45 13.45 9.82 -4.62
C GLY A 45 12.61 8.55 -4.50
N SER A 46 11.81 8.21 -5.52
CA SER A 46 10.88 7.09 -5.46
C SER A 46 10.67 6.42 -6.82
N MET A 47 10.38 5.12 -6.76
CA MET A 47 9.96 4.34 -7.92
C MET A 47 8.63 3.65 -7.60
N ARG A 48 7.61 3.86 -8.42
CA ARG A 48 6.32 3.17 -8.29
C ARG A 48 6.32 1.97 -9.21
N CYS A 49 6.19 0.77 -8.65
CA CYS A 49 5.99 -0.46 -9.42
C CYS A 49 4.53 -0.92 -9.30
N ARG A 50 3.94 -1.31 -10.42
CA ARG A 50 2.53 -1.71 -10.53
C ARG A 50 2.39 -3.17 -10.91
N ARG A 51 1.30 -3.76 -10.44
CA ARG A 51 0.78 -5.06 -10.85
C ARG A 51 -0.67 -4.88 -11.26
N HIS A 52 -0.98 -5.28 -12.49
CA HIS A 52 -2.35 -5.33 -13.00
C HIS A 52 -3.01 -6.67 -12.60
N GLY A 53 -4.33 -6.69 -12.51
CA GLY A 53 -5.07 -7.94 -12.27
C GLY A 53 -4.85 -8.53 -10.88
N ALA A 54 -4.52 -7.72 -9.88
CA ALA A 54 -4.35 -8.19 -8.51
C ALA A 54 -5.68 -8.69 -7.94
N MET A 55 -5.64 -9.82 -7.24
CA MET A 55 -6.79 -10.39 -6.54
C MET A 55 -6.51 -10.40 -5.04
N ILE A 56 -7.52 -10.10 -4.23
CA ILE A 56 -7.44 -10.17 -2.76
C ILE A 56 -8.79 -10.65 -2.22
N TYR A 57 -8.77 -11.67 -1.37
CA TYR A 57 -10.00 -12.33 -0.87
C TYR A 57 -10.99 -12.73 -1.99
N GLY A 58 -10.49 -13.09 -3.17
CA GLY A 58 -11.33 -13.40 -4.33
C GLY A 58 -11.97 -12.19 -5.01
N ALA A 59 -11.75 -10.96 -4.51
CA ALA A 59 -12.16 -9.73 -5.17
C ALA A 59 -11.06 -9.20 -6.11
N GLY A 60 -11.48 -8.59 -7.22
CA GLY A 60 -10.64 -8.03 -8.26
C GLY A 60 -11.27 -8.25 -9.64
N PRO A 61 -10.54 -7.98 -10.73
CA PRO A 61 -9.14 -7.54 -10.76
C PRO A 61 -8.96 -6.11 -10.24
N PHE A 62 -7.90 -5.88 -9.47
CA PHE A 62 -7.48 -4.55 -9.05
C PHE A 62 -6.18 -4.14 -9.75
N GLU A 63 -6.00 -2.84 -9.88
CA GLU A 63 -4.69 -2.24 -10.00
C GLU A 63 -4.02 -2.23 -8.62
N ALA A 64 -2.75 -2.60 -8.58
CA ALA A 64 -1.95 -2.63 -7.38
C ALA A 64 -0.65 -1.86 -7.58
N ALA A 65 -0.20 -1.12 -6.57
CA ALA A 65 1.10 -0.43 -6.60
C ALA A 65 1.84 -0.50 -5.27
N VAL A 66 3.16 -0.56 -5.38
CA VAL A 66 4.10 -0.34 -4.28
C VAL A 66 4.99 0.84 -4.64
N ASP A 67 5.22 1.72 -3.66
CA ASP A 67 6.11 2.87 -3.79
C ASP A 67 7.42 2.52 -3.10
N LEU A 68 8.47 2.34 -3.90
CA LEU A 68 9.81 2.00 -3.46
C LEU A 68 10.60 3.27 -3.18
N VAL A 69 11.38 3.25 -2.10
CA VAL A 69 12.28 4.34 -1.72
C VAL A 69 13.60 4.23 -2.49
N GLY A 70 14.08 5.36 -3.02
CA GLY A 70 15.28 5.44 -3.84
C GLY A 70 14.98 5.25 -5.33
N HIS A 71 15.84 5.83 -6.18
CA HIS A 71 15.65 5.80 -7.64
C HIS A 71 15.69 4.37 -8.22
N ASP A 72 16.41 3.46 -7.58
CA ASP A 72 16.51 2.03 -7.95
C ASP A 72 15.59 1.13 -7.11
N GLY A 73 14.88 1.72 -6.14
CA GLY A 73 14.03 1.02 -5.18
C GLY A 73 14.78 0.22 -4.11
N GLY A 74 16.09 0.45 -3.93
CA GLY A 74 16.92 -0.23 -2.93
C GLY A 74 16.39 -0.08 -1.50
N GLY A 75 15.70 1.02 -1.21
CA GLY A 75 15.07 1.31 0.07
C GLY A 75 13.81 0.50 0.37
N GLY A 76 13.31 -0.30 -0.59
CA GLY A 76 12.13 -1.12 -0.44
C GLY A 76 10.84 -0.31 -0.29
N PHE A 77 9.75 -0.98 0.08
CA PHE A 77 8.41 -0.40 0.21
C PHE A 77 7.78 -0.79 1.55
N ASP A 78 6.92 0.07 2.08
CA ASP A 78 6.28 -0.09 3.38
C ASP A 78 4.74 0.02 3.34
N GLN A 79 4.17 -0.10 2.15
CA GLN A 79 2.73 -0.10 1.90
C GLN A 79 2.40 -0.74 0.53
N LEU A 80 1.23 -1.34 0.43
CA LEU A 80 0.59 -1.73 -0.83
C LEU A 80 -0.69 -0.92 -1.04
N THR A 81 -0.86 -0.32 -2.21
CA THR A 81 -2.06 0.40 -2.62
C THR A 81 -2.85 -0.41 -3.65
N LEU A 82 -4.16 -0.50 -3.48
CA LEU A 82 -5.11 -1.15 -4.37
C LEU A 82 -6.19 -0.16 -4.82
N TRP A 83 -6.57 -0.21 -6.08
CA TRP A 83 -7.72 0.51 -6.61
C TRP A 83 -8.30 -0.21 -7.82
N HIS A 84 -9.54 0.08 -8.17
CA HIS A 84 -10.11 -0.36 -9.44
C HIS A 84 -10.03 0.80 -10.44
N ALA A 85 -9.71 0.51 -11.70
CA ALA A 85 -9.54 1.53 -12.71
C ALA A 85 -10.81 2.36 -12.93
N ASP A 86 -11.96 1.68 -12.93
CA ASP A 86 -13.25 2.23 -13.39
C ASP A 86 -14.41 2.10 -12.39
N ASP A 87 -14.19 1.48 -11.22
CA ASP A 87 -15.24 1.23 -10.22
C ASP A 87 -14.72 1.54 -8.81
N GLN A 88 -14.93 2.76 -8.36
CA GLN A 88 -14.50 3.21 -7.04
C GLN A 88 -15.19 2.46 -5.88
N TYR A 89 -16.25 1.68 -6.14
CA TYR A 89 -16.93 0.90 -5.12
C TYR A 89 -16.42 -0.55 -5.05
N ALA A 90 -15.63 -1.01 -6.02
CA ALA A 90 -15.10 -2.37 -6.03
C ALA A 90 -14.28 -2.71 -4.77
N VAL A 91 -13.61 -1.71 -4.16
CA VAL A 91 -12.83 -1.89 -2.93
C VAL A 91 -13.70 -2.22 -1.71
N TYR A 92 -15.01 -1.92 -1.72
CA TYR A 92 -15.92 -2.31 -0.64
C TYR A 92 -16.08 -3.83 -0.54
N LYS A 93 -15.86 -4.58 -1.64
CA LYS A 93 -15.83 -6.05 -1.58
C LYS A 93 -14.75 -6.57 -0.63
N ILE A 94 -13.67 -5.81 -0.46
CA ILE A 94 -12.59 -6.14 0.48
C ILE A 94 -13.07 -5.82 1.89
N THR A 95 -13.62 -4.63 2.13
CA THR A 95 -14.08 -4.24 3.47
C THR A 95 -15.24 -5.10 3.97
N ASP A 96 -16.14 -5.53 3.11
CA ASP A 96 -17.21 -6.49 3.44
C ASP A 96 -16.65 -7.80 4.01
N VAL A 97 -15.53 -8.29 3.45
CA VAL A 97 -14.84 -9.47 3.98
C VAL A 97 -14.21 -9.18 5.33
N LEU A 98 -13.58 -8.01 5.50
CA LEU A 98 -12.99 -7.60 6.77
C LEU A 98 -14.06 -7.52 7.88
N ASP A 99 -15.20 -6.88 7.60
CA ASP A 99 -16.31 -6.76 8.55
C ASP A 99 -16.87 -8.14 8.95
N ARG A 100 -17.07 -9.03 7.98
CA ARG A 100 -17.56 -10.40 8.24
C ARG A 100 -16.56 -11.29 8.98
N THR A 101 -15.27 -10.94 8.92
CA THR A 101 -14.18 -11.70 9.57
C THR A 101 -13.71 -11.06 10.87
N GLY A 102 -14.50 -10.14 11.44
CA GLY A 102 -14.30 -9.62 12.79
C GLY A 102 -13.29 -8.49 12.92
N TRP A 103 -12.85 -7.90 11.81
CA TRP A 103 -12.05 -6.69 11.84
C TRP A 103 -12.84 -5.55 12.49
N LYS A 104 -12.15 -4.72 13.25
CA LYS A 104 -12.71 -3.50 13.83
C LYS A 104 -12.37 -2.34 12.92
N ASN A 105 -13.26 -1.36 12.84
CA ASN A 105 -13.02 -0.18 12.02
C ASN A 105 -13.33 1.11 12.78
N CYS A 106 -12.75 2.20 12.30
CA CYS A 106 -12.90 3.56 12.80
C CYS A 106 -12.77 4.54 11.63
N SER A 107 -13.42 5.69 11.71
CA SER A 107 -13.21 6.80 10.77
C SER A 107 -12.11 7.72 11.30
N THR A 108 -11.23 8.20 10.42
CA THR A 108 -10.19 9.18 10.78
C THR A 108 -10.65 10.63 10.68
N GLY A 109 -11.86 10.88 10.20
CA GLY A 109 -12.37 12.22 9.95
C GLY A 109 -13.74 12.49 10.56
N ASP A 110 -14.08 13.77 10.56
CA ASP A 110 -15.33 14.38 11.02
C ASP A 110 -16.31 14.71 9.88
N GLY A 111 -16.01 14.29 8.63
CA GLY A 111 -16.84 14.51 7.45
C GLY A 111 -16.21 15.40 6.37
N GLU A 112 -14.93 15.77 6.48
CA GLU A 112 -14.23 16.63 5.52
C GLU A 112 -13.46 15.85 4.41
N ARG A 113 -12.67 16.57 3.60
CA ARG A 113 -11.86 15.97 2.52
C ARG A 113 -10.70 15.16 3.11
N GLY A 114 -10.56 13.92 2.67
CA GLY A 114 -9.43 13.06 3.03
C GLY A 114 -9.73 12.04 4.13
N ASP A 115 -10.99 11.96 4.56
CA ASP A 115 -11.47 10.93 5.49
C ASP A 115 -11.11 9.52 5.03
N GLN A 116 -10.82 8.66 6.00
CA GLN A 116 -10.51 7.26 5.78
C GLN A 116 -11.25 6.40 6.78
N ILE A 117 -11.62 5.19 6.37
CA ILE A 117 -11.93 4.12 7.32
C ILE A 117 -10.68 3.27 7.49
N ILE A 118 -10.24 3.11 8.74
CA ILE A 118 -9.13 2.23 9.09
C ILE A 118 -9.71 0.97 9.72
N TYR A 119 -9.32 -0.19 9.20
CA TYR A 119 -9.61 -1.51 9.73
C TYR A 119 -8.38 -2.09 10.42
N THR A 120 -8.58 -2.62 11.62
CA THR A 120 -7.58 -3.33 12.42
C THR A 120 -8.12 -4.66 12.94
N HIS A 121 -7.24 -5.63 13.13
CA HIS A 121 -7.59 -6.91 13.74
C HIS A 121 -6.41 -7.37 14.60
N ALA A 122 -6.70 -7.73 15.85
CA ALA A 122 -5.68 -8.18 16.78
C ALA A 122 -4.93 -9.39 16.21
N GLY A 123 -3.59 -9.36 16.31
CA GLY A 123 -2.73 -10.41 15.78
C GLY A 123 -2.46 -10.37 14.28
N MET A 124 -3.07 -9.46 13.52
CA MET A 124 -2.77 -9.31 12.09
C MET A 124 -1.58 -8.37 11.88
N PRO A 125 -0.64 -8.68 10.96
CA PRO A 125 0.57 -7.90 10.75
C PRO A 125 0.33 -6.62 9.94
N VAL A 126 -0.92 -6.36 9.57
CA VAL A 126 -1.33 -5.23 8.74
C VAL A 126 -2.60 -4.60 9.28
N ARG A 127 -2.77 -3.34 8.92
CA ARG A 127 -4.03 -2.60 8.96
C ARG A 127 -4.42 -2.20 7.55
N VAL A 128 -5.71 -1.99 7.36
CA VAL A 128 -6.27 -1.58 6.06
C VAL A 128 -6.82 -0.17 6.19
N SER A 129 -6.46 0.73 5.29
CA SER A 129 -6.95 2.11 5.23
C SER A 129 -7.65 2.32 3.90
N MET A 130 -8.92 2.70 3.92
CA MET A 130 -9.70 2.97 2.70
C MET A 130 -10.09 4.45 2.66
N ASP A 131 -9.80 5.11 1.53
CA ASP A 131 -10.22 6.48 1.28
C ASP A 131 -11.76 6.58 1.29
N LEU A 132 -12.35 7.54 2.00
CA LEU A 132 -13.80 7.79 1.98
C LEU A 132 -14.22 8.81 0.93
N SER A 133 -13.31 9.72 0.55
CA SER A 133 -13.57 10.81 -0.40
C SER A 133 -14.29 10.33 -1.67
N TYR A 134 -15.36 11.04 -2.02
CA TYR A 134 -16.13 10.83 -3.26
C TYR A 134 -15.48 11.50 -4.49
N TRP A 135 -14.54 12.43 -4.28
CA TRP A 135 -14.04 13.34 -5.31
C TRP A 135 -12.85 12.79 -6.11
N GLY A 136 -12.44 11.54 -5.88
CA GLY A 136 -11.31 10.92 -6.56
C GLY A 136 -11.40 9.39 -6.56
N LYS A 137 -10.46 8.74 -7.25
CA LYS A 137 -10.39 7.26 -7.25
C LYS A 137 -10.17 6.78 -5.82
N ARG A 138 -11.13 6.01 -5.31
CA ARG A 138 -11.04 5.39 -4.00
C ARG A 138 -9.96 4.33 -3.99
N ARG A 139 -9.02 4.48 -3.06
CA ARG A 139 -7.92 3.53 -2.86
C ARG A 139 -8.08 2.83 -1.53
N LEU A 140 -7.59 1.60 -1.49
CA LEU A 140 -7.41 0.83 -0.28
C LEU A 140 -5.92 0.57 -0.10
N ARG A 141 -5.41 0.84 1.09
CA ARG A 141 -4.00 0.74 1.45
C ARG A 141 -3.84 -0.34 2.51
N LEU A 142 -2.99 -1.31 2.22
CA LEU A 142 -2.51 -2.27 3.20
C LEU A 142 -1.21 -1.72 3.77
N ILE A 143 -1.16 -1.56 5.09
CA ILE A 143 -0.06 -0.90 5.78
C ILE A 143 0.42 -1.86 6.88
N PRO A 144 1.72 -2.18 6.98
CA PRO A 144 2.23 -2.99 8.07
C PRO A 144 1.96 -2.33 9.42
N ASP A 145 1.66 -3.13 10.46
CA ASP A 145 1.37 -2.59 11.78
C ASP A 145 2.57 -1.88 12.44
N TRP A 146 3.80 -2.18 12.00
CA TRP A 146 4.99 -1.44 12.45
C TRP A 146 5.11 -0.05 11.80
N ASN A 147 4.41 0.22 10.69
CA ASN A 147 4.50 1.50 9.97
C ASN A 147 3.68 2.60 10.67
N LYS A 148 4.39 3.48 11.39
CA LYS A 148 3.84 4.59 12.20
C LYS A 148 3.64 5.90 11.43
N LYS A 149 4.05 5.96 10.15
CA LYS A 149 3.93 7.19 9.33
C LYS A 149 2.49 7.49 8.95
N GLU A 150 1.68 6.44 8.81
CA GLU A 150 0.31 6.53 8.34
C GLU A 150 -0.68 6.64 9.53
N PRO A 151 -1.85 7.29 9.38
CA PRO A 151 -2.84 7.48 10.45
C PRO A 151 -3.28 6.16 11.10
N ARG A 152 -3.66 6.16 12.38
CA ARG A 152 -4.13 4.97 13.11
C ARG A 152 -5.36 5.26 13.94
N CYS A 153 -6.03 4.18 14.28
CA CYS A 153 -6.78 4.01 15.51
C CYS A 153 -6.07 2.87 16.29
#